data_AF-A0A7Y3TSD2-F1
#
_entry.id   AF-A0A7Y3TSD2-F1
#
_cell.length_a   1.000
_cell.length_b   1.000
_cell.length_c   1.000
_cell.angle_alpha   90.00
_cell.angle_beta   90.00
_cell.angle_gamma   90.00
#
_symmetry.space_group_name_H-M   'P 1'
#
loop_
_entity.id
_entity.type
_entity.pdbx_description
1 polymer ?
#
loop_
_entity_poly.entity_id
_entity_poly.type
_entity_poly.pdbx_seq_one_letter_code
_entity_poly.pdbx_strand_id
1 'polypeptide(L)'
;MSELAKFLSSEAALAQAEAKVAQTKQTKEKLKQRRNDGQLLYSSWQGSSDWQQWRMQQLERQNWKCTYCGKRMGFGERTYLANGDFSLEPHHPTVDHILPKSLFPELTLDLKNLTMICWSCNRKKGNKMAIASRMRHSKLTQQMNS
;
A
#
# COMPACT_ATOMS: atom_id res chain seq x y z
N MET A 1 55.71 -2.02 2.08
CA MET A 1 54.57 -1.16 2.50
C MET A 1 54.73 -0.86 3.98
N SER A 2 54.97 0.40 4.37
CA SER A 2 55.21 0.76 5.77
C SER A 2 53.94 0.62 6.62
N GLU A 3 54.08 0.39 7.94
CA GLU A 3 52.94 0.32 8.85
C GLU A 3 52.08 1.59 8.86
N LEU A 4 52.71 2.75 8.68
CA LEU A 4 52.03 4.03 8.53
C LEU A 4 51.07 4.04 7.32
N ALA A 5 51.48 3.45 6.18
CA ALA A 5 50.62 3.36 5.00
C ALA A 5 49.40 2.44 5.24
N LYS A 6 49.56 1.36 6.04
CA LYS A 6 48.46 0.49 6.44
C LYS A 6 47.50 1.21 7.38
N PHE A 7 48.01 1.94 8.37
CA PHE A 7 47.21 2.72 9.32
C PHE A 7 46.38 3.80 8.60
N LEU A 8 47.00 4.62 7.74
CA LEU A 8 46.29 5.64 6.95
C LEU A 8 45.21 5.03 6.03
N SER A 9 45.50 3.86 5.44
CA SER A 9 44.49 3.14 4.63
C SER A 9 43.31 2.64 5.47
N SER A 10 43.53 2.29 6.74
CA SER A 10 42.48 1.85 7.66
C SER A 10 41.59 2.98 8.15
N GLU A 11 42.16 4.17 8.40
CA GLU A 11 41.39 5.38 8.72
C GLU A 11 40.52 5.81 7.55
N ALA A 12 41.07 5.80 6.33
CA ALA A 12 40.31 6.10 5.12
C ALA A 12 39.14 5.12 4.91
N ALA A 13 39.35 3.82 5.19
CA ALA A 13 38.29 2.81 5.11
C ALA A 13 37.20 3.03 6.17
N LEU A 14 37.58 3.40 7.40
CA LEU A 14 36.64 3.73 8.48
C LEU A 14 35.77 4.94 8.11
N ALA A 15 36.39 6.03 7.65
CA ALA A 15 35.69 7.24 7.23
C ALA A 15 34.70 6.97 6.07
N GLN A 16 35.10 6.11 5.12
CA GLN A 16 34.20 5.67 4.04
C GLN A 16 33.01 4.86 4.57
N ALA A 17 33.22 3.99 5.56
CA ALA A 17 32.14 3.22 6.17
C ALA A 17 31.15 4.14 6.93
N GLU A 18 31.66 5.11 7.69
CA GLU A 18 30.85 6.10 8.40
C GLU A 18 30.02 6.95 7.44
N ALA A 19 30.61 7.41 6.34
CA ALA A 19 29.91 8.15 5.28
C ALA A 19 28.77 7.32 4.66
N LYS A 20 28.99 6.03 4.37
CA LYS A 20 27.96 5.11 3.86
C LYS A 20 26.83 4.90 4.87
N VAL A 21 27.15 4.77 6.16
CA VAL A 21 26.14 4.65 7.23
C VAL A 21 25.29 5.92 7.31
N ALA A 22 25.92 7.11 7.27
CA ALA A 22 25.23 8.39 7.29
C ALA A 22 24.30 8.56 6.07
N GLN A 23 24.80 8.26 4.87
CA GLN A 23 24.02 8.30 3.63
C GLN A 23 22.82 7.34 3.67
N THR A 24 23.02 6.14 4.22
CA THR A 24 21.94 5.16 4.39
C THR A 24 20.86 5.66 5.35
N LYS A 25 21.25 6.25 6.49
CA LYS A 25 20.32 6.86 7.44
C LYS A 25 19.52 7.99 6.79
N GLN A 26 20.18 8.89 6.08
CA GLN A 26 19.53 9.99 5.37
C GLN A 26 18.53 9.48 4.32
N THR A 27 18.91 8.45 3.55
CA THR A 27 18.05 7.84 2.54
C THR A 27 16.81 7.22 3.17
N LYS A 28 16.96 6.50 4.29
CA LYS A 28 15.83 5.93 5.05
C LYS A 28 14.86 7.00 5.54
N GLU A 29 15.36 8.12 6.06
CA GLU A 29 14.49 9.20 6.53
C GLU A 29 13.72 9.86 5.38
N LYS A 30 14.38 10.10 4.24
CA LYS A 30 13.71 10.62 3.03
C LYS A 30 12.59 9.68 2.55
N LEU A 31 12.82 8.37 2.56
CA LEU A 31 11.80 7.37 2.19
C LEU A 31 10.62 7.39 3.17
N LYS A 32 10.90 7.49 4.48
CA LYS A 32 9.86 7.60 5.52
C LYS A 32 9.03 8.87 5.34
N GLN A 33 9.68 10.00 5.08
CA GLN A 33 8.99 11.27 4.84
C GLN A 33 8.07 11.17 3.61
N ARG A 34 8.58 10.70 2.47
CA ARG A 34 7.76 10.50 1.25
C ARG A 34 6.52 9.65 1.50
N ARG A 35 6.66 8.58 2.29
CA ARG A 35 5.54 7.71 2.68
C ARG A 35 4.50 8.46 3.52
N ASN A 36 4.95 9.27 4.47
CA ASN A 36 4.07 10.07 5.31
C ASN A 36 3.34 11.14 4.49
N ASP A 37 4.04 11.81 3.58
CA ASP A 37 3.47 12.82 2.69
C ASP A 37 2.36 12.22 1.82
N GLY A 38 2.61 11.06 1.20
CA GLY A 38 1.61 10.34 0.43
C GLY A 38 0.39 9.94 1.28
N GLN A 39 0.60 9.47 2.51
CA GLN A 39 -0.49 9.14 3.43
C GLN A 39 -1.33 10.36 3.81
N LEU A 40 -0.70 11.49 4.13
CA LEU A 40 -1.40 12.73 4.47
C LEU A 40 -2.20 13.26 3.28
N LEU A 41 -1.58 13.24 2.09
CA LEU A 41 -2.21 13.64 0.84
C LEU A 41 -3.47 12.80 0.56
N TYR A 42 -3.38 11.47 0.71
CA TYR A 42 -4.54 10.59 0.57
C TYR A 42 -5.62 10.87 1.60
N SER A 43 -5.26 10.98 2.88
CA SER A 43 -6.23 11.21 3.96
C SER A 43 -6.99 12.52 3.75
N SER A 44 -6.31 13.57 3.29
CA SER A 44 -6.93 14.85 2.94
C SER A 44 -7.93 14.69 1.79
N TRP A 45 -7.52 14.02 0.70
CA TRP A 45 -8.40 13.75 -0.44
C TRP A 45 -9.58 12.86 -0.06
N GLN A 46 -9.37 11.81 0.75
CA GLN A 46 -10.42 10.88 1.17
C GLN A 46 -11.57 11.57 1.94
N GLY A 47 -11.28 12.68 2.61
CA GLY A 47 -12.28 13.51 3.29
C GLY A 47 -13.00 14.52 2.39
N SER A 48 -12.62 14.64 1.11
CA SER A 48 -13.14 15.67 0.20
C SER A 48 -14.37 15.21 -0.60
N SER A 49 -15.08 16.17 -1.19
CA SER A 49 -16.17 15.92 -2.14
C SER A 49 -15.70 15.18 -3.40
N ASP A 50 -14.48 15.49 -3.87
CA ASP A 50 -13.91 14.88 -5.08
C ASP A 50 -13.74 13.38 -4.90
N TRP A 51 -13.32 12.94 -3.71
CA TRP A 51 -13.24 11.52 -3.39
C TRP A 51 -14.61 10.86 -3.36
N GLN A 52 -15.62 11.51 -2.77
CA GLN A 52 -16.98 10.97 -2.73
C GLN A 52 -17.53 10.79 -4.14
N GLN A 53 -17.35 11.80 -5.01
CA GLN A 53 -17.77 11.76 -6.40
C GLN A 53 -17.03 10.66 -7.17
N TRP A 54 -15.69 10.62 -7.08
CA TRP A 54 -14.89 9.60 -7.74
C TRP A 54 -15.28 8.19 -7.28
N ARG A 55 -15.45 7.98 -5.97
CA ARG A 55 -15.80 6.67 -5.40
C ARG A 55 -17.11 6.16 -5.97
N MET A 56 -18.14 7.01 -6.02
CA MET A 56 -19.44 6.63 -6.56
C MET A 56 -19.36 6.34 -8.06
N GLN A 57 -18.70 7.21 -8.83
CA GLN A 57 -18.50 6.97 -10.27
C GLN A 57 -17.76 5.66 -10.55
N GLN A 58 -16.76 5.33 -9.72
CA GLN A 58 -15.98 4.13 -9.93
C GLN A 58 -16.70 2.85 -9.49
N LEU A 59 -17.56 2.92 -8.48
CA LEU A 59 -18.48 1.84 -8.16
C LEU A 59 -19.44 1.55 -9.32
N GLU A 60 -20.03 2.59 -9.91
CA GLU A 60 -20.93 2.44 -11.06
C GLU A 60 -20.20 1.86 -12.28
N ARG A 61 -19.02 2.38 -12.62
CA ARG A 61 -18.19 1.86 -13.73
C ARG A 61 -17.80 0.39 -13.57
N GLN A 62 -17.67 -0.09 -12.33
CA GLN A 62 -17.38 -1.48 -12.02
C GLN A 62 -18.64 -2.34 -11.84
N ASN A 63 -19.83 -1.81 -12.13
CA ASN A 63 -21.14 -2.44 -11.88
C ASN A 63 -21.28 -2.95 -10.45
N TRP A 64 -20.73 -2.21 -9.48
CA TRP A 64 -20.69 -2.57 -8.07
C TRP A 64 -20.00 -3.91 -7.79
N LYS A 65 -19.15 -4.41 -8.69
CA LYS A 65 -18.41 -5.67 -8.50
C LYS A 65 -16.99 -5.40 -8.02
N CYS A 66 -16.55 -6.21 -7.06
CA CYS A 66 -15.18 -6.21 -6.58
C CYS A 66 -14.24 -6.65 -7.72
N THR A 67 -13.22 -5.85 -8.04
CA THR A 67 -12.25 -6.16 -9.11
C THR A 67 -11.47 -7.45 -8.87
N TYR A 68 -11.42 -7.94 -7.63
CA TYR A 68 -10.60 -9.10 -7.26
C TYR A 68 -11.39 -10.40 -7.20
N CYS A 69 -12.59 -10.39 -6.62
CA CYS A 69 -13.41 -11.60 -6.45
C CYS A 69 -14.66 -11.62 -7.34
N GLY A 70 -14.98 -10.53 -8.04
CA GLY A 70 -16.15 -10.42 -8.91
C GLY A 70 -17.51 -10.33 -8.19
N LYS A 71 -17.54 -10.53 -6.87
CA LYS A 71 -18.78 -10.44 -6.08
C LYS A 71 -19.30 -9.00 -6.03
N ARG A 72 -20.63 -8.88 -5.98
CA ARG A 72 -21.31 -7.59 -5.79
C ARG A 72 -20.99 -7.05 -4.40
N MET A 73 -20.64 -5.77 -4.35
CA MET A 73 -20.38 -5.01 -3.14
C MET A 73 -21.64 -4.24 -2.74
N GLY A 74 -21.77 -3.98 -1.44
CA GLY A 74 -22.84 -3.17 -0.87
C GLY A 74 -22.35 -2.52 0.41
N PHE A 75 -22.88 -1.35 0.74
CA PHE A 75 -22.54 -0.71 2.01
C PHE A 75 -23.16 -1.50 3.15
N GLY A 76 -22.31 -2.27 3.84
CA GLY A 76 -22.69 -3.01 5.04
C GLY A 76 -22.25 -2.33 6.33
N GLU A 77 -22.60 -2.94 7.45
CA GLU A 77 -22.34 -2.45 8.80
C GLU A 77 -20.83 -2.30 9.11
N ARG A 78 -20.54 -1.34 9.99
CA ARG A 78 -19.24 -1.19 10.65
C ARG A 78 -19.37 -1.63 12.10
N THR A 79 -18.59 -2.64 12.50
CA THR A 79 -18.52 -3.13 13.88
C THR A 79 -17.23 -2.66 14.53
N TYR A 80 -17.31 -2.10 15.74
CA TYR A 80 -16.14 -1.76 16.55
C TYR A 80 -15.75 -2.94 17.44
N LEU A 81 -14.44 -3.19 17.55
CA LEU A 81 -13.86 -4.26 18.33
C LEU A 81 -13.42 -3.75 19.71
N ALA A 82 -13.34 -4.65 20.69
CA ALA A 82 -13.00 -4.31 22.07
C ALA A 82 -11.62 -3.64 22.22
N ASN A 83 -10.70 -3.89 21.28
CA ASN A 83 -9.37 -3.29 21.23
C ASN A 83 -9.34 -1.90 20.56
N GLY A 84 -10.50 -1.33 20.19
CA GLY A 84 -10.61 -0.05 19.49
C GLY A 84 -10.47 -0.13 17.97
N ASP A 85 -10.23 -1.32 17.40
CA ASP A 85 -10.26 -1.52 15.95
C ASP A 85 -11.70 -1.55 15.41
N PHE A 86 -11.84 -1.66 14.09
CA PHE A 86 -13.13 -1.88 13.44
C PHE A 86 -13.03 -2.96 12.37
N SER A 87 -14.17 -3.59 12.08
CA SER A 87 -14.38 -4.42 10.90
C SER A 87 -15.56 -3.90 10.12
N LEU A 88 -15.48 -4.04 8.79
CA LEU A 88 -16.62 -3.83 7.90
C LEU A 88 -17.16 -5.20 7.47
N GLU A 89 -18.40 -5.22 7.00
CA GLU A 89 -18.94 -6.40 6.33
C GLU A 89 -18.03 -6.88 5.18
N PRO A 90 -17.93 -8.21 4.92
CA PRO A 90 -17.01 -8.76 3.94
C PRO A 90 -17.12 -8.16 2.53
N HIS A 91 -18.32 -7.74 2.12
CA HIS A 91 -18.63 -7.15 0.82
C HIS A 91 -18.73 -5.61 0.83
N HIS A 92 -18.38 -4.96 1.94
CA HIS A 92 -18.32 -3.50 2.02
C HIS A 92 -17.28 -2.94 1.01
N PRO A 93 -17.64 -1.96 0.16
CA PRO A 93 -16.74 -1.41 -0.85
C PRO A 93 -15.66 -0.50 -0.25
N THR A 94 -14.42 -0.80 -0.57
CA THR A 94 -13.24 -0.04 -0.16
C THR A 94 -12.37 0.32 -1.36
N VAL A 95 -11.53 1.33 -1.20
CA VAL A 95 -10.55 1.73 -2.23
C VAL A 95 -9.26 0.94 -2.00
N ASP A 96 -8.73 0.35 -3.05
CA ASP A 96 -7.41 -0.29 -3.08
C ASP A 96 -6.46 0.48 -3.99
N HIS A 97 -5.22 0.58 -3.52
CA HIS A 97 -4.07 0.99 -4.33
C HIS A 97 -3.45 -0.25 -4.97
N ILE A 98 -3.57 -0.38 -6.29
CA ILE A 98 -3.03 -1.50 -7.08
C ILE A 98 -1.53 -1.70 -6.75
N LEU A 99 -0.79 -0.59 -6.76
CA LEU A 99 0.56 -0.44 -6.22
C LEU A 99 0.47 0.21 -4.84
N PRO A 100 0.89 -0.46 -3.74
CA PRO A 100 0.69 0.03 -2.38
C PRO A 100 1.32 1.40 -2.13
N LYS A 101 0.55 2.31 -1.54
CA LYS A 101 1.00 3.65 -1.11
C LYS A 101 2.24 3.66 -0.21
N SER A 102 2.49 2.57 0.52
CA SER A 102 3.65 2.40 1.38
C SER A 102 4.96 2.24 0.61
N LEU A 103 4.88 1.80 -0.65
CA LEU A 103 6.01 1.58 -1.56
C LEU A 103 6.05 2.61 -2.71
N PHE A 104 4.87 3.09 -3.14
CA PHE A 104 4.70 4.03 -4.26
C PHE A 104 3.88 5.26 -3.82
N PRO A 105 4.38 6.07 -2.87
CA PRO A 105 3.64 7.21 -2.34
C PRO A 105 3.29 8.25 -3.42
N GLU A 106 4.11 8.39 -4.46
CA GLU A 106 3.86 9.27 -5.61
C GLU A 106 2.61 8.88 -6.44
N LEU A 107 2.16 7.63 -6.36
CA LEU A 107 0.98 7.14 -7.09
C LEU A 107 -0.29 7.11 -6.24
N THR A 108 -0.26 7.76 -5.07
CA THR A 108 -1.33 7.66 -4.08
C THR A 108 -2.66 8.28 -4.53
N LEU A 109 -2.59 9.34 -5.33
CA LEU A 109 -3.75 10.01 -5.94
C LEU A 109 -3.89 9.72 -7.44
N ASP A 110 -3.05 8.87 -8.02
CA ASP A 110 -3.22 8.46 -9.41
C ASP A 110 -4.45 7.57 -9.52
N LEU A 111 -5.52 8.09 -10.11
CA LEU A 111 -6.80 7.38 -10.26
C LEU A 111 -6.65 6.06 -11.04
N LYS A 112 -5.63 5.91 -11.88
CA LYS A 112 -5.33 4.65 -12.58
C LYS A 112 -4.71 3.60 -11.65
N ASN A 113 -4.13 4.02 -10.53
CA ASN A 113 -3.62 3.16 -9.47
C ASN A 113 -4.70 2.80 -8.43
N LEU A 114 -5.92 3.33 -8.57
CA LEU A 114 -7.02 3.09 -7.64
C LEU A 114 -8.10 2.17 -8.25
N THR A 115 -8.66 1.29 -7.43
CA THR A 115 -9.83 0.46 -7.81
C THR A 115 -10.71 0.15 -6.62
N MET A 116 -12.00 -0.12 -6.86
CA MET A 116 -12.91 -0.54 -5.79
C MET A 116 -12.84 -2.05 -5.58
N ILE A 117 -12.60 -2.48 -4.35
CA ILE A 117 -12.64 -3.89 -3.94
C ILE A 117 -13.36 -4.03 -2.60
N CYS A 118 -13.85 -5.23 -2.31
CA CYS A 118 -14.52 -5.48 -1.05
C CYS A 118 -13.52 -5.53 0.12
N TRP A 119 -13.98 -5.19 1.32
CA TRP A 119 -13.20 -5.18 2.56
C TRP A 119 -12.40 -6.47 2.77
N SER A 120 -13.03 -7.63 2.58
CA SER A 120 -12.38 -8.93 2.72
C SER A 120 -11.19 -9.13 1.77
N CYS A 121 -11.33 -8.72 0.50
CA CYS A 121 -10.25 -8.76 -0.48
C CYS A 121 -9.14 -7.75 -0.15
N ASN A 122 -9.51 -6.55 0.29
CA ASN A 122 -8.54 -5.50 0.65
C ASN A 122 -7.68 -5.92 1.84
N ARG A 123 -8.31 -6.44 2.90
CA ARG A 123 -7.63 -6.97 4.08
C ARG A 123 -6.70 -8.14 3.73
N LYS A 124 -7.11 -9.02 2.83
CA LYS A 124 -6.29 -10.15 2.35
C LYS A 124 -5.08 -9.70 1.52
N LYS A 125 -5.23 -8.63 0.74
CA LYS A 125 -4.16 -8.07 -0.09
C LYS A 125 -3.07 -7.40 0.75
N GLY A 126 -3.44 -6.51 1.67
CA GLY A 126 -2.47 -5.69 2.41
C GLY A 126 -1.48 -4.98 1.47
N ASN A 127 -0.19 -5.03 1.79
CA ASN A 127 0.88 -4.43 0.96
C ASN A 127 1.39 -5.33 -0.19
N LYS A 128 0.68 -6.41 -0.53
CA LYS A 128 1.07 -7.27 -1.67
C LYS A 128 0.69 -6.56 -2.98
N MET A 129 1.61 -6.52 -3.94
CA MET A 129 1.36 -6.02 -5.30
C MET A 129 0.26 -6.86 -5.97
N ALA A 130 -0.66 -6.20 -6.67
CA ALA A 130 -1.82 -6.84 -7.30
C ALA A 130 -1.45 -7.99 -8.27
N ILE A 131 -0.30 -7.91 -8.96
CA ILE A 131 0.19 -8.97 -9.87
C ILE A 131 0.35 -10.30 -9.12
N ALA A 132 0.89 -10.28 -7.89
CA ALA A 132 1.01 -11.47 -7.05
C ALA A 132 -0.30 -11.87 -6.33
N SER A 133 -1.31 -11.00 -6.31
CA SER A 133 -2.60 -11.26 -5.64
C SER A 133 -3.64 -11.87 -6.61
N ARG A 134 -3.71 -11.37 -7.85
CA ARG A 134 -4.59 -11.91 -8.92
C ARG A 134 -4.31 -13.40 -9.19
N MET A 135 -3.03 -13.80 -9.25
CA MET A 135 -2.64 -15.20 -9.47
C MET A 135 -3.00 -16.14 -8.30
N ARG A 136 -3.15 -15.62 -7.08
CA ARG A 136 -3.54 -16.43 -5.91
C ARG A 136 -5.03 -16.66 -5.83
N HIS A 137 -5.86 -15.71 -6.27
CA HIS A 137 -7.30 -15.91 -6.26
C HIS A 137 -7.75 -16.92 -7.32
N SER A 138 -7.24 -16.86 -8.57
CA SER A 138 -7.59 -17.86 -9.59
C SER A 138 -7.26 -19.29 -9.16
N LYS A 139 -6.10 -19.51 -8.52
CA LYS A 139 -5.68 -20.82 -8.00
C LYS A 139 -6.52 -21.30 -6.81
N LEU A 140 -6.93 -20.40 -5.90
CA LEU A 140 -7.77 -20.78 -4.76
C LEU A 140 -9.21 -21.13 -5.19
N THR A 141 -9.78 -20.42 -6.17
CA THR A 141 -11.12 -20.76 -6.68
C THR A 141 -11.13 -22.09 -7.44
N GLN A 142 -10.02 -22.48 -8.07
CA GLN A 142 -9.88 -23.79 -8.72
C GLN A 142 -9.77 -24.93 -7.69
N GLN A 143 -9.06 -24.73 -6.57
CA GLN A 143 -8.91 -25.74 -5.52
C GLN A 143 -10.14 -25.95 -4.64
N MET A 144 -11.09 -25.00 -4.60
CA MET A 144 -12.32 -25.14 -3.82
C MET A 144 -13.47 -25.80 -4.61
N ASN A 145 -13.30 -25.98 -5.93
CA ASN A 145 -14.29 -26.57 -6.83
C ASN A 145 -13.84 -27.96 -7.36
N SER A 146 -12.85 -28.56 -6.70
CA SER A 146 -12.25 -29.87 -7.02
C SER A 146 -12.32 -30.77 -5.81
#